data_AF-A0A6G1RAK8-F1
#
_entry.id   AF-A0A6G1RAK8-F1
#
_cell.length_a   1.000
_cell.length_b   1.000
_cell.length_c   1.000
_cell.angle_alpha   90.00
_cell.angle_beta   90.00
_cell.angle_gamma   90.00
#
_symmetry.space_group_name_H-M   'P 1'
#
loop_
_entity.id
_entity.type
_entity.pdbx_description
1 polymer ?
#
loop_
_entity_poly.entity_id
_entity_poly.type
_entity_poly.pdbx_seq_one_letter_code
_entity_poly.pdbx_strand_id
1 'polypeptide(L)'
;KLLSKYEVKAPVPSTCFRNICKQMAKMHEAIYDLLPEEQTQMLFLRINASYKLHLKRQLAHLNVVNDGGPLNGLVTSDVAFYTGNLQALKGLNNLDLNMAEIWEQKR
;
A
#
# COMPACT_ATOMS: atom_id res chain seq x y z
N LYS A 1 -6.45 10.34 -3.85
CA LYS A 1 -5.89 11.73 -3.93
C LYS A 1 -4.40 11.81 -3.60
N LEU A 2 -3.85 11.02 -2.66
CA LEU A 2 -2.40 11.04 -2.40
C LEU A 2 -1.60 10.36 -3.53
N LEU A 3 -2.02 9.15 -3.92
CA LEU A 3 -1.34 8.39 -4.99
C LEU A 3 -1.37 9.06 -6.37
N SER A 4 -2.32 9.95 -6.66
CA SER A 4 -2.32 10.70 -7.92
C SER A 4 -1.17 11.71 -8.04
N LYS A 5 -0.50 12.05 -6.93
CA LYS A 5 0.70 12.90 -6.88
C LYS A 5 1.98 12.08 -6.63
N TYR A 6 1.88 10.75 -6.67
CA TYR A 6 3.04 9.89 -6.47
C TYR A 6 3.95 9.95 -7.70
N GLU A 7 5.25 10.02 -7.43
CA GLU A 7 6.32 9.96 -8.42
C GLU A 7 7.31 8.88 -7.97
N VAL A 8 7.83 8.10 -8.92
CA VAL A 8 8.80 7.04 -8.63
C VAL A 8 10.21 7.64 -8.65
N LYS A 9 10.72 7.99 -7.47
CA LYS A 9 12.07 8.56 -7.30
C LYS A 9 12.61 8.30 -5.90
N ALA A 10 13.93 8.34 -5.77
CA ALA A 10 14.60 8.33 -4.48
C ALA A 10 14.37 9.66 -3.72
N PRO A 11 14.43 9.66 -2.36
CA PRO A 11 14.67 8.50 -1.49
C PRO A 11 13.40 7.67 -1.23
N VAL A 12 13.59 6.37 -0.94
CA VAL A 12 12.56 5.45 -0.45
C VAL A 12 12.73 5.23 1.07
N PRO A 13 11.64 5.11 1.85
CA PRO A 13 10.24 5.21 1.43
C PRO A 13 9.87 6.64 1.06
N SER A 14 9.09 6.85 0.01
CA SER A 14 8.69 8.16 -0.46
C SER A 14 7.80 8.90 0.55
N THR A 15 7.78 10.23 0.48
CA THR A 15 6.89 11.05 1.34
C THR A 15 5.42 10.64 1.19
N CYS A 16 5.01 10.22 -0.02
CA CYS A 16 3.65 9.74 -0.27
C CYS A 16 3.35 8.48 0.55
N PHE A 17 4.23 7.49 0.52
CA PHE A 17 4.06 6.23 1.25
C PHE A 17 4.15 6.41 2.76
N ARG A 18 5.07 7.25 3.25
CA ARG A 18 5.13 7.62 4.68
C ARG A 18 3.82 8.26 5.16
N ASN A 19 3.25 9.16 4.36
CA ASN A 19 1.98 9.81 4.68
C ASN A 19 0.81 8.81 4.68
N ILE A 20 0.75 7.90 3.71
CA ILE A 20 -0.28 6.85 3.66
C ILE A 20 -0.18 5.97 4.92
N CYS A 21 1.00 5.44 5.24
CA CYS A 21 1.19 4.57 6.41
C CYS A 21 0.84 5.30 7.71
N LYS A 22 1.22 6.58 7.85
CA LYS A 22 0.85 7.41 9.00
C LYS A 22 -0.67 7.54 9.17
N GLN A 23 -1.43 7.70 8.09
CA GLN A 23 -2.89 7.78 8.19
C GLN A 23 -3.53 6.41 8.47
N MET A 24 -2.97 5.32 7.92
CA MET A 24 -3.41 3.96 8.22
C MET A 24 -3.24 3.63 9.70
N ALA A 25 -2.08 3.96 10.28
CA ALA A 25 -1.80 3.76 11.70
C ALA A 25 -2.77 4.54 12.59
N LYS A 26 -2.99 5.84 12.30
CA LYS A 26 -3.97 6.65 13.05
C LYS A 26 -5.39 6.11 12.98
N MET A 27 -5.81 5.62 11.81
CA MET A 27 -7.12 5.02 11.64
C MET A 27 -7.22 3.71 12.43
N HIS A 28 -6.17 2.88 12.43
CA HIS A 28 -6.09 1.66 13.25
C HIS A 28 -6.23 2.00 14.73
N GLU A 29 -5.42 2.93 15.24
CA GLU A 29 -5.46 3.40 16.63
C GLU A 29 -6.87 3.85 17.05
N ALA A 30 -7.58 4.54 16.15
CA ALA A 30 -8.92 5.06 16.45
C ALA A 30 -10.02 4.00 16.48
N ILE A 31 -9.84 2.85 15.82
CA ILE A 31 -10.90 1.84 15.66
C ILE A 31 -10.59 0.50 16.31
N TYR A 32 -9.33 0.22 16.64
CA TYR A 32 -8.89 -1.11 17.08
C TYR A 32 -9.58 -1.55 18.39
N ASP A 33 -9.77 -0.62 19.33
CA ASP A 33 -10.48 -0.91 20.59
C ASP A 33 -12.01 -0.83 20.47
N LEU A 34 -12.52 -0.37 19.32
CA LEU A 34 -13.96 -0.22 19.05
C LEU A 34 -14.55 -1.39 18.27
N LEU A 35 -13.76 -2.01 17.40
CA LEU A 35 -14.20 -3.07 16.50
C LEU A 35 -13.60 -4.41 16.91
N PRO A 36 -14.36 -5.52 16.77
CA PRO A 36 -13.78 -6.86 16.84
C PRO A 36 -12.62 -7.02 15.85
N GLU A 37 -11.64 -7.84 16.20
CA GLU A 37 -10.42 -8.04 15.41
C GLU A 37 -10.72 -8.44 13.95
N GLU A 38 -11.63 -9.39 13.76
CA GLU A 38 -12.05 -9.86 12.42
C GLU A 38 -12.65 -8.72 11.57
N GLN A 39 -13.45 -7.84 12.17
CA GLN A 39 -14.03 -6.70 11.46
C GLN A 39 -12.95 -5.67 11.07
N THR A 40 -11.98 -5.45 11.97
CA THR A 40 -10.82 -4.60 11.69
C THR A 40 -10.00 -5.18 10.53
N GLN A 41 -9.70 -6.48 10.54
CA GLN A 41 -9.00 -7.18 9.46
C GLN A 41 -9.73 -7.02 8.11
N MET A 42 -11.04 -7.28 8.08
CA MET A 42 -11.85 -7.14 6.87
C MET A 42 -11.89 -5.71 6.33
N LEU A 43 -11.91 -4.72 7.22
CA LEU A 43 -11.82 -3.31 6.82
C LEU A 43 -10.46 -3.00 6.19
N PHE A 44 -9.37 -3.44 6.79
CA PHE A 44 -8.03 -3.22 6.26
C PHE A 44 -7.78 -3.93 4.93
N LEU A 45 -8.36 -5.11 4.71
CA LEU A 45 -8.35 -5.77 3.39
C LEU A 45 -9.06 -4.96 2.31
N ARG A 46 -10.24 -4.37 2.62
CA ARG A 46 -10.97 -3.49 1.69
C ARG A 46 -10.19 -2.22 1.37
N ILE A 47 -9.54 -1.64 2.37
CA ILE A 47 -8.69 -0.46 2.21
C ILE A 47 -7.45 -0.80 1.36
N ASN A 48 -6.81 -1.95 1.60
CA ASN A 48 -5.71 -2.45 0.79
C ASN A 48 -6.13 -2.65 -0.68
N ALA A 49 -7.31 -3.22 -0.94
CA ALA A 49 -7.83 -3.36 -2.31
C ALA A 49 -7.99 -1.99 -3.00
N SER A 50 -8.53 -0.98 -2.31
CA SER A 50 -8.62 0.39 -2.83
C SER A 50 -7.24 1.00 -3.09
N TYR A 51 -6.31 0.83 -2.15
CA TYR A 51 -4.93 1.26 -2.28
C TYR A 51 -4.25 0.65 -3.53
N LYS A 52 -4.33 -0.68 -3.70
CA LYS A 52 -3.80 -1.39 -4.87
C LYS A 52 -4.39 -0.87 -6.17
N LEU A 53 -5.72 -0.70 -6.24
CA LEU A 53 -6.38 -0.16 -7.43
C LEU A 53 -5.84 1.22 -7.81
N HIS A 54 -5.64 2.11 -6.83
CA HIS A 54 -5.14 3.44 -7.08
C HIS A 54 -3.64 3.47 -7.43
N LEU A 55 -2.83 2.62 -6.79
CA LEU A 55 -1.40 2.53 -7.08
C LEU A 55 -1.20 1.99 -8.50
N LYS A 56 -1.89 0.91 -8.86
CA LYS A 56 -1.91 0.33 -10.21
C LYS A 56 -2.22 1.36 -11.29
N ARG A 57 -3.26 2.18 -11.10
CA ARG A 57 -3.60 3.27 -12.04
C ARG A 57 -2.49 4.31 -12.16
N GLN A 58 -1.84 4.66 -11.05
CA GLN A 58 -0.74 5.62 -11.07
C GLN A 58 0.51 5.05 -11.75
N LEU A 59 0.86 3.79 -11.48
CA LEU A 59 2.00 3.13 -12.12
C LEU A 59 1.80 3.05 -13.64
N ALA A 60 0.59 2.71 -14.09
CA ALA A 60 0.23 2.75 -15.51
C ALA A 60 0.36 4.16 -16.10
N HIS A 61 -0.10 5.21 -15.39
CA HIS A 61 0.03 6.59 -15.83
C HIS A 61 1.49 7.05 -15.94
N LEU A 62 2.37 6.57 -15.05
CA LEU A 62 3.81 6.85 -15.05
C LEU A 62 4.60 5.93 -15.99
N ASN A 63 3.94 5.01 -16.72
CA ASN A 63 4.56 3.98 -17.56
C ASN A 63 5.61 3.12 -16.82
N VAL A 64 5.39 2.85 -15.53
CA VAL A 64 6.27 1.98 -14.74
C VAL A 64 5.77 0.55 -14.85
N VAL A 65 6.67 -0.35 -15.26
CA VAL A 65 6.38 -1.76 -15.51
C VAL A 65 7.15 -2.66 -14.54
N ASN A 66 6.76 -3.93 -14.47
CA ASN A 66 7.44 -4.93 -13.65
C ASN A 66 8.57 -5.62 -14.44
N ASP A 67 9.63 -4.86 -14.72
CA ASP A 67 10.77 -5.28 -15.57
C ASP A 67 12.05 -5.61 -14.77
N GLY A 68 12.01 -5.49 -13.44
CA GLY A 68 13.20 -5.60 -12.58
C GLY A 68 14.19 -4.44 -12.70
N GLY A 69 13.83 -3.37 -13.41
CA GLY A 69 14.66 -2.18 -13.59
C GLY A 69 14.67 -1.25 -12.37
N PRO A 70 15.41 -0.12 -12.43
CA PRO A 70 15.56 0.80 -11.29
C PRO A 70 14.23 1.37 -10.77
N LEU A 71 13.32 1.75 -11.67
CA LEU A 71 12.01 2.27 -11.27
C LEU A 71 11.16 1.20 -10.59
N ASN A 72 11.18 -0.04 -11.10
CA ASN A 72 10.54 -1.17 -10.46
C ASN A 72 11.11 -1.44 -9.05
N GLY A 73 12.43 -1.37 -8.89
CA GLY A 73 13.08 -1.51 -7.58
C GLY A 73 12.66 -0.43 -6.56
N LEU A 74 12.49 0.81 -7.01
CA LEU A 74 11.99 1.90 -6.15
C LEU A 74 10.54 1.66 -5.71
N VAL A 75 9.65 1.28 -6.64
CA VAL A 75 8.26 0.94 -6.31
C VAL A 75 8.20 -0.26 -5.36
N THR A 76 9.01 -1.28 -5.60
CA THR A 76 9.08 -2.48 -4.75
C THR A 76 9.50 -2.12 -3.33
N SER A 77 10.46 -1.21 -3.17
CA SER A 77 10.91 -0.72 -1.85
C SER A 77 9.82 0.06 -1.12
N ASP A 78 9.10 0.93 -1.83
CA ASP A 78 7.95 1.66 -1.30
C ASP A 78 6.82 0.70 -0.88
N VAL A 79 6.49 -0.28 -1.72
CA VAL A 79 5.47 -1.30 -1.43
C VAL A 79 5.88 -2.18 -0.25
N ALA A 80 7.15 -2.57 -0.14
CA ALA A 80 7.65 -3.30 1.01
C ALA A 80 7.48 -2.50 2.32
N PHE A 81 7.76 -1.19 2.28
CA PHE A 81 7.51 -0.30 3.41
C PHE A 81 6.03 -0.25 3.79
N TYR A 82 5.12 -0.12 2.82
CA TYR A 82 3.67 -0.15 3.06
C TYR A 82 3.23 -1.45 3.73
N THR A 83 3.60 -2.61 3.16
CA THR A 83 3.23 -3.94 3.66
C THR A 83 3.75 -4.15 5.09
N GLY A 84 5.03 -3.83 5.33
CA GLY A 84 5.64 -3.97 6.65
C GLY A 84 4.96 -3.10 7.71
N ASN A 85 4.59 -1.86 7.38
CA ASN A 85 3.86 -1.00 8.31
C ASN A 85 2.45 -1.55 8.60
N LEU A 86 1.75 -2.06 7.60
CA LEU A 86 0.40 -2.59 7.79
C LEU A 86 0.40 -3.87 8.65
N GLN A 87 1.32 -4.79 8.36
CA GLN A 87 1.44 -6.07 9.08
C GLN A 87 2.03 -5.91 10.49
N ALA A 88 2.73 -4.81 10.78
CA ALA A 88 3.17 -4.48 12.13
C ALA A 88 2.03 -3.98 13.04
N LEU A 89 0.87 -3.61 12.49
CA LEU A 89 -0.29 -3.22 13.28
C LEU A 89 -0.92 -4.44 13.95
N LYS A 90 -1.32 -4.28 15.21
CA LYS A 90 -1.89 -5.35 16.03
C LYS A 90 -3.11 -5.97 15.34
N GLY A 91 -3.11 -7.31 15.23
CA GLY A 91 -4.18 -8.09 14.59
C GLY A 91 -4.13 -8.13 13.06
N LEU A 92 -3.15 -7.49 12.40
CA LEU A 92 -3.05 -7.44 10.92
C LEU A 92 -1.85 -8.21 10.34
N ASN A 93 -1.05 -8.87 11.18
CA ASN A 93 0.21 -9.54 10.82
C ASN A 93 0.06 -10.67 9.79
N ASN A 94 -1.08 -11.35 9.77
CA ASN A 94 -1.33 -12.50 8.89
C ASN A 94 -2.21 -12.14 7.68
N LEU A 95 -2.47 -10.85 7.43
CA LEU A 95 -3.25 -10.45 6.26
C LEU A 95 -2.50 -10.76 4.97
N ASP A 96 -3.14 -11.51 4.08
CA ASP A 96 -2.71 -11.62 2.70
C ASP A 96 -3.10 -10.34 1.94
N LEU A 97 -2.12 -9.50 1.67
CA LEU A 97 -2.32 -8.25 0.95
C LEU A 97 -2.31 -8.43 -0.57
N ASN A 98 -1.82 -9.57 -1.09
CA ASN A 98 -1.64 -9.86 -2.51
C ASN A 98 -1.14 -8.64 -3.31
N MET A 99 0.05 -8.13 -2.94
CA MET A 99 0.61 -6.91 -3.54
C MET A 99 1.06 -7.09 -4.99
N ALA A 100 1.21 -8.32 -5.48
CA ALA A 100 1.56 -8.60 -6.88
C ALA A 100 0.50 -8.07 -7.87
N GLU A 101 -0.77 -7.98 -7.44
CA GLU A 101 -1.91 -7.52 -8.25
C GLU A 101 -1.74 -6.10 -8.83
N ILE A 102 -0.88 -5.27 -8.21
CA ILE A 102 -0.60 -3.91 -8.69
C ILE A 102 0.06 -3.90 -10.08
N TRP A 103 0.68 -5.01 -10.48
CA TRP A 103 1.37 -5.17 -11.76
C TRP A 103 0.54 -5.85 -12.84
N GLU A 104 -0.57 -6.50 -12.48
CA GLU A 104 -1.40 -7.22 -13.45
C GLU A 104 -2.05 -6.25 -14.43
N GLN A 105 -1.86 -6.41 -15.73
CA GLN A 105 -2.66 -5.65 -16.70
C GLN A 105 -3.97 -6.41 -16.94
N LYS A 106 -5.12 -5.72 -16.91
CA LYS A 106 -6.35 -6.33 -17.45
C LYS A 106 -6.10 -6.59 -18.93
N ARG A 107 -6.03 -7.86 -19.30
CA ARG A 107 -6.20 -8.31 -20.69
C ARG A 107 -7.60 -7.94 -21.17
#